data_AF-A0A3N0WAS9-F1
#
_entry.id   AF-A0A3N0WAS9-F1
#
_cell.length_a   1.000
_cell.length_b   1.000
_cell.length_c   1.000
_cell.angle_alpha   90.00
_cell.angle_beta   90.00
_cell.angle_gamma   90.00
#
_symmetry.space_group_name_H-M   'P 1'
#
loop_
_entity.id
_entity.type
_entity.pdbx_description
1 polymer ?
#
loop_
_entity_poly.entity_id
_entity_poly.type
_entity_poly.pdbx_seq_one_letter_code
_entity_poly.pdbx_strand_id
1 'polypeptide(L)'
;MSVGRGAITSVIVDDNIYVSNGYQEKGGNANYIEKYNITDNKWSVLNATLLTKKFANSETYNNKIYIFNGWGNSHLEIVDLATNTITKGAVNHSYTGNAGSAIHNGKIYVFGGSGLNGAKTTIFSNRFQYYDIASDTWHPLPDMPTAREAKGKIVNDKLYVIGGFNGTSSRLINVYDLNTNLWTNQYTMPAGISGHSLAVSGNKIFIAGGYNNQTFLAYFDTTTNKLHQLSSNMIPRRHAAAEVYNNKLYIIGGSTTSVTSSALKSIQVADISESVLAANTTNDNRTLEKKVYTNAARDGFVISNKNNSNQFEYTIYSTDGSRMSKGFAYYNRNIDLSKVQRGTYIFSYKNEKGVLQQVRIVR
;
A
#
# COMPACT_ATOMS: atom_id res chain seq x y z
N MET A 1 -13.45 3.74 13.14
CA MET A 1 -14.12 4.45 12.03
C MET A 1 -15.61 4.24 12.16
N SER A 2 -16.42 5.18 11.71
CA SER A 2 -17.89 5.17 11.76
C SER A 2 -18.48 4.41 10.57
N VAL A 3 -17.81 4.44 9.41
CA VAL A 3 -18.17 3.73 8.18
C VAL A 3 -16.93 3.17 7.48
N GLY A 4 -17.13 2.19 6.59
CA GLY A 4 -16.07 1.71 5.72
C GLY A 4 -15.63 2.78 4.72
N ARG A 5 -14.32 3.06 4.64
CA ARG A 5 -13.76 4.03 3.69
C ARG A 5 -12.54 3.50 2.94
N GLY A 6 -12.48 3.78 1.64
CA GLY A 6 -11.32 3.51 0.79
C GLY A 6 -10.89 4.74 0.00
N ALA A 7 -9.70 4.69 -0.60
CA ALA A 7 -9.08 5.87 -1.23
C ALA A 7 -8.99 7.07 -0.28
N ILE A 8 -8.74 6.75 0.98
CA ILE A 8 -8.53 7.68 2.09
C ILE A 8 -7.09 8.18 2.09
N THR A 9 -6.86 9.21 2.89
CA THR A 9 -5.53 9.64 3.29
C THR A 9 -5.48 9.81 4.80
N SER A 10 -4.29 9.69 5.39
CA SER A 10 -4.09 9.86 6.82
C SER A 10 -2.83 10.66 7.11
N VAL A 11 -2.80 11.18 8.33
CA VAL A 11 -1.60 11.68 9.00
C VAL A 11 -1.64 11.26 10.45
N ILE A 12 -0.48 11.28 11.10
CA ILE A 12 -0.36 11.11 12.54
C ILE A 12 0.20 12.37 13.20
N VAL A 13 -0.41 12.80 14.29
CA VAL A 13 0.08 13.89 15.17
C VAL A 13 -0.06 13.41 16.61
N ASP A 14 1.05 13.38 17.33
CA ASP A 14 1.16 12.78 18.65
C ASP A 14 0.60 11.34 18.66
N ASP A 15 -0.30 11.01 19.59
CA ASP A 15 -0.95 9.70 19.72
C ASP A 15 -2.24 9.59 18.88
N ASN A 16 -2.42 10.43 17.86
CA ASN A 16 -3.67 10.52 17.10
C ASN A 16 -3.47 10.34 15.60
N ILE A 17 -4.22 9.39 15.03
CA ILE A 17 -4.31 9.19 13.57
C ILE A 17 -5.55 9.90 13.06
N TYR A 18 -5.37 10.77 12.07
CA TYR A 18 -6.46 11.52 11.43
C TYR A 18 -6.69 10.95 10.03
N VAL A 19 -7.94 10.56 9.74
CA VAL A 19 -8.32 9.92 8.48
C VAL A 19 -9.31 10.80 7.73
N SER A 20 -8.86 11.31 6.59
CA SER A 20 -9.57 12.34 5.82
C SER A 20 -10.16 11.77 4.54
N ASN A 21 -11.35 12.27 4.17
CA ASN A 21 -12.00 12.02 2.88
C ASN A 21 -12.16 10.52 2.53
N GLY A 22 -12.15 10.18 1.24
CA GLY A 22 -12.34 8.82 0.71
C GLY A 22 -13.79 8.51 0.31
N TYR A 23 -13.99 7.47 -0.50
CA TYR A 23 -15.34 6.99 -0.79
C TYR A 23 -15.86 6.13 0.36
N GLN A 24 -17.17 6.08 0.54
CA GLN A 24 -17.83 5.36 1.63
C GLN A 24 -18.49 4.07 1.13
N GLU A 25 -18.59 3.07 2.01
CA GLU A 25 -19.22 1.77 1.71
C GLU A 25 -20.67 1.88 1.22
N LYS A 26 -21.40 2.90 1.70
CA LYS A 26 -22.80 3.19 1.32
C LYS A 26 -22.93 4.13 0.12
N GLY A 27 -21.82 4.46 -0.55
CA GLY A 27 -21.78 5.42 -1.65
C GLY A 27 -21.45 6.85 -1.20
N GLY A 28 -21.09 7.69 -2.18
CA GLY A 28 -20.63 9.05 -1.94
C GLY A 28 -19.19 9.15 -1.42
N ASN A 29 -18.70 10.38 -1.29
CA ASN A 29 -17.37 10.69 -0.77
C ASN A 29 -17.50 11.40 0.60
N ALA A 30 -16.66 11.04 1.55
CA ALA A 30 -16.61 11.67 2.86
C ALA A 30 -16.05 13.10 2.76
N ASN A 31 -16.61 13.97 3.60
CA ASN A 31 -16.26 15.38 3.76
C ASN A 31 -15.85 15.71 5.21
N TYR A 32 -15.35 14.72 5.95
CA TYR A 32 -14.99 14.86 7.36
C TYR A 32 -13.69 14.14 7.67
N ILE A 33 -13.15 14.45 8.84
CA ILE A 33 -11.96 13.81 9.41
C ILE A 33 -12.40 12.98 10.61
N GLU A 34 -12.03 11.70 10.61
CA GLU A 34 -12.12 10.88 11.82
C GLU A 34 -10.77 10.84 12.51
N LYS A 35 -10.78 11.05 13.82
CA LYS A 35 -9.62 10.93 14.69
C LYS A 35 -9.68 9.60 15.42
N TYR A 36 -8.60 8.86 15.37
CA TYR A 36 -8.37 7.69 16.22
C TYR A 36 -7.30 8.04 17.24
N ASN A 37 -7.69 8.12 18.52
CA ASN A 37 -6.73 8.22 19.61
C ASN A 37 -6.21 6.80 19.93
N ILE A 38 -4.89 6.63 19.82
CA ILE A 38 -4.21 5.35 20.00
C ILE A 38 -4.25 4.92 21.47
N THR A 39 -4.04 5.86 22.40
CA THR A 39 -3.97 5.61 23.84
C THR A 39 -5.31 5.13 24.41
N ASP A 40 -6.39 5.81 24.02
CA ASP A 40 -7.75 5.55 24.46
C ASP A 40 -8.46 4.49 23.60
N ASN A 41 -7.84 4.07 22.49
CA ASN A 41 -8.43 3.19 21.49
C ASN A 41 -9.83 3.66 21.03
N LYS A 42 -9.97 4.97 20.79
CA LYS A 42 -11.27 5.60 20.56
C LYS A 42 -11.29 6.40 19.27
N TRP A 43 -12.41 6.27 18.55
CA TRP A 43 -12.70 7.10 17.39
C TRP A 43 -13.59 8.29 17.75
N SER A 44 -13.31 9.43 17.14
CA SER A 44 -14.15 10.63 17.15
C SER A 44 -14.12 11.31 15.78
N VAL A 45 -14.99 12.30 15.57
CA VAL A 45 -15.05 13.10 14.35
C VAL A 45 -14.63 14.53 14.69
N LEU A 46 -13.75 15.12 13.90
CA LEU A 46 -13.40 16.53 14.06
C LEU A 46 -14.56 17.40 13.58
N ASN A 47 -14.77 18.53 14.26
CA ASN A 47 -15.73 19.54 13.84
C ASN A 47 -15.17 20.39 12.68
N ALA A 48 -14.87 19.75 11.55
CA ALA A 48 -14.27 20.34 10.37
C ALA A 48 -14.87 19.70 9.10
N THR A 49 -15.57 20.50 8.30
CA THR A 49 -16.24 20.03 7.07
C THR A 49 -15.36 20.32 5.86
N LEU A 50 -14.81 19.27 5.28
CA LEU A 50 -13.93 19.30 4.12
C LEU A 50 -14.71 19.39 2.80
N LEU A 51 -14.01 19.75 1.73
CA LEU A 51 -14.48 19.50 0.37
C LEU A 51 -14.43 17.99 0.09
N THR A 52 -15.46 17.46 -0.58
CA THR A 52 -15.53 16.03 -0.93
C THR A 52 -14.50 15.68 -1.99
N LYS A 53 -13.69 14.65 -1.71
CA LYS A 53 -12.69 14.11 -2.65
C LYS A 53 -12.35 12.66 -2.31
N LYS A 54 -11.74 11.97 -3.26
CA LYS A 54 -11.15 10.63 -3.08
C LYS A 54 -9.80 10.57 -3.78
N PHE A 55 -8.94 9.65 -3.36
CA PHE A 55 -7.56 9.56 -3.85
C PHE A 55 -6.78 10.86 -3.63
N ALA A 56 -7.11 11.55 -2.53
CA ALA A 56 -6.44 12.75 -2.08
C ALA A 56 -5.14 12.41 -1.35
N ASN A 57 -4.38 13.45 -1.02
CA ASN A 57 -3.18 13.39 -0.19
C ASN A 57 -3.41 14.20 1.08
N SER A 58 -2.71 13.82 2.15
CA SER A 58 -2.55 14.65 3.33
C SER A 58 -1.15 14.56 3.90
N GLU A 59 -0.65 15.68 4.39
CA GLU A 59 0.60 15.78 5.14
C GLU A 59 0.39 16.67 6.36
N THR A 60 1.23 16.53 7.39
CA THR A 60 1.12 17.33 8.62
C THR A 60 2.37 18.16 8.89
N TYR A 61 2.17 19.38 9.36
CA TYR A 61 3.24 20.30 9.76
C TYR A 61 2.71 21.30 10.78
N ASN A 62 3.46 21.54 11.86
CA ASN A 62 3.15 22.52 12.91
C ASN A 62 1.69 22.45 13.40
N ASN A 63 1.25 21.25 13.79
CA ASN A 63 -0.10 20.94 14.30
C ASN A 63 -1.24 21.30 13.31
N LYS A 64 -0.96 21.26 12.00
CA LYS A 64 -1.95 21.42 10.94
C LYS A 64 -1.96 20.20 10.02
N ILE A 65 -3.10 19.94 9.41
CA ILE A 65 -3.25 18.93 8.34
C ILE A 65 -3.45 19.65 7.02
N TYR A 66 -2.58 19.39 6.05
CA TYR A 66 -2.66 19.90 4.69
C TYR A 66 -3.31 18.80 3.85
N ILE A 67 -4.51 19.04 3.33
CA ILE A 67 -5.29 18.06 2.55
C ILE A 67 -5.48 18.62 1.15
N PHE A 68 -4.96 17.92 0.14
CA PHE A 68 -4.84 18.45 -1.22
C PHE A 68 -4.94 17.33 -2.26
N ASN A 69 -4.99 17.70 -3.54
CA ASN A 69 -5.15 16.77 -4.66
C ASN A 69 -6.43 15.90 -4.56
N GLY A 70 -6.58 14.95 -5.48
CA GLY A 70 -7.70 14.02 -5.48
C GLY A 70 -8.75 14.32 -6.54
N TRP A 71 -9.60 13.33 -6.78
CA TRP A 71 -10.70 13.46 -7.73
C TRP A 71 -11.91 14.11 -7.07
N GLY A 72 -12.52 15.05 -7.79
CA GLY A 72 -13.68 15.84 -7.33
C GLY A 72 -13.30 17.26 -6.92
N ASN A 73 -12.24 17.42 -6.13
CA ASN A 73 -11.74 18.71 -5.69
C ASN A 73 -10.23 18.65 -5.45
N SER A 74 -9.51 19.70 -5.84
CA SER A 74 -8.05 19.77 -5.75
C SER A 74 -7.50 20.87 -4.86
N HIS A 75 -8.37 21.70 -4.27
CA HIS A 75 -7.94 22.78 -3.39
C HIS A 75 -7.18 22.20 -2.19
N LEU A 76 -6.09 22.88 -1.82
CA LEU A 76 -5.40 22.66 -0.57
C LEU A 76 -6.24 23.24 0.57
N GLU A 77 -6.80 22.35 1.39
CA GLU A 77 -7.47 22.68 2.66
C GLU A 77 -6.48 22.46 3.81
N ILE A 78 -6.27 23.48 4.63
CA ILE A 78 -5.37 23.45 5.78
C ILE A 78 -6.23 23.47 7.04
N VAL A 79 -6.20 22.37 7.79
CA VAL A 79 -6.96 22.21 9.04
C VAL A 79 -6.05 22.50 10.21
N ASP A 80 -6.37 23.50 11.00
CA ASP A 80 -5.70 23.76 12.28
C ASP A 80 -6.26 22.82 13.36
N LEU A 81 -5.41 21.98 13.95
CA LEU A 81 -5.86 20.98 14.92
C LEU A 81 -6.16 21.56 16.31
N ALA A 82 -5.71 22.78 16.61
CA ALA A 82 -6.03 23.43 17.88
C ALA A 82 -7.44 24.03 17.85
N THR A 83 -7.86 24.59 16.71
CA THR A 83 -9.14 25.32 16.58
C THR A 83 -10.18 24.58 15.75
N ASN A 84 -9.80 23.53 15.01
CA ASN A 84 -10.59 22.87 13.96
C ASN A 84 -11.02 23.79 12.81
N THR A 85 -10.39 24.95 12.64
CA THR A 85 -10.68 25.86 11.53
C THR A 85 -10.00 25.39 10.24
N ILE A 86 -10.66 25.61 9.11
CA ILE A 86 -10.14 25.29 7.78
C ILE A 86 -9.79 26.59 7.05
N THR A 87 -8.58 26.70 6.54
CA THR A 87 -8.17 27.72 5.55
C THR A 87 -7.82 27.06 4.22
N LYS A 88 -7.66 27.87 3.17
CA LYS A 88 -7.17 27.40 1.87
C LYS A 88 -5.76 27.92 1.63
N GLY A 89 -4.90 27.10 1.05
CA GLY A 89 -3.60 27.52 0.53
C GLY A 89 -3.64 27.78 -0.98
N ALA A 90 -2.48 28.06 -1.55
CA ALA A 90 -2.31 28.35 -2.97
C ALA A 90 -2.79 27.21 -3.86
N VAL A 91 -3.32 27.60 -5.02
CA VAL A 91 -3.91 26.68 -5.98
C VAL A 91 -2.82 25.88 -6.69
N ASN A 92 -2.89 24.55 -6.60
CA ASN A 92 -2.10 23.66 -7.45
C ASN A 92 -2.80 23.54 -8.82
N HIS A 93 -2.26 24.15 -9.87
CA HIS A 93 -2.80 24.04 -11.23
C HIS A 93 -2.47 22.72 -11.94
N SER A 94 -1.62 21.89 -11.33
CA SER A 94 -1.17 20.59 -11.88
C SER A 94 -1.66 19.41 -11.05
N TYR A 95 -2.80 19.57 -10.39
CA TYR A 95 -3.32 18.54 -9.49
C TYR A 95 -3.75 17.27 -10.25
N THR A 96 -3.64 16.16 -9.55
CA THR A 96 -4.06 14.83 -10.01
C THR A 96 -4.71 14.09 -8.84
N GLY A 97 -5.47 13.04 -9.10
CA GLY A 97 -5.77 12.04 -8.06
C GLY A 97 -4.73 10.94 -8.06
N ASN A 98 -4.66 10.16 -6.98
CA ASN A 98 -3.67 9.08 -6.84
C ASN A 98 -2.21 9.56 -6.99
N ALA A 99 -1.95 10.84 -6.73
CA ALA A 99 -0.59 11.34 -6.59
C ALA A 99 0.08 10.75 -5.35
N GLY A 100 1.41 10.79 -5.35
CA GLY A 100 2.19 10.62 -4.15
C GLY A 100 2.44 11.97 -3.48
N SER A 101 2.62 11.92 -2.17
CA SER A 101 3.04 13.06 -1.37
C SER A 101 4.05 12.64 -0.31
N ALA A 102 4.91 13.57 0.08
CA ALA A 102 5.78 13.44 1.24
C ALA A 102 6.14 14.82 1.77
N ILE A 103 6.24 14.98 3.10
CA ILE A 103 6.73 16.21 3.71
C ILE A 103 8.20 16.11 4.12
N HIS A 104 8.94 17.20 3.92
CA HIS A 104 10.31 17.35 4.39
C HIS A 104 10.68 18.83 4.54
N ASN A 105 11.25 19.22 5.68
CA ASN A 105 11.75 20.57 5.96
C ASN A 105 10.78 21.71 5.59
N GLY A 106 9.52 21.60 6.00
CA GLY A 106 8.48 22.62 5.74
C GLY A 106 8.00 22.67 4.29
N LYS A 107 8.37 21.69 3.46
CA LYS A 107 7.94 21.57 2.07
C LYS A 107 7.14 20.28 1.86
N ILE A 108 6.03 20.39 1.16
CA ILE A 108 5.18 19.25 0.78
C ILE A 108 5.47 18.92 -0.67
N TYR A 109 6.12 17.80 -0.90
CA TYR A 109 6.47 17.28 -2.22
C TYR A 109 5.29 16.50 -2.79
N VAL A 110 4.97 16.74 -4.06
CA VAL A 110 3.83 16.15 -4.76
C VAL A 110 4.26 15.65 -6.13
N PHE A 111 3.95 14.39 -6.42
CA PHE A 111 4.49 13.71 -7.60
C PHE A 111 3.51 12.74 -8.24
N GLY A 112 3.52 12.73 -9.57
CA GLY A 112 2.76 11.80 -10.40
C GLY A 112 1.23 11.93 -10.29
N GLY A 113 0.54 10.81 -10.30
CA GLY A 113 -0.92 10.72 -10.24
C GLY A 113 -1.59 10.57 -11.61
N SER A 114 -2.91 10.59 -11.60
CA SER A 114 -3.76 10.39 -12.77
C SER A 114 -5.04 11.24 -12.71
N GLY A 115 -5.67 11.41 -13.87
CA GLY A 115 -6.99 12.03 -13.97
C GLY A 115 -6.95 13.56 -14.01
N LEU A 116 -6.12 14.13 -14.88
CA LEU A 116 -6.26 15.53 -15.29
C LEU A 116 -7.67 15.75 -15.87
N ASN A 117 -8.38 16.76 -15.38
CA ASN A 117 -9.80 17.00 -15.64
C ASN A 117 -10.19 16.87 -17.13
N GLY A 118 -11.29 16.14 -17.40
CA GLY A 118 -12.00 16.16 -18.69
C GLY A 118 -11.51 15.17 -19.76
N ALA A 119 -10.46 14.39 -19.48
CA ALA A 119 -9.96 13.41 -20.44
C ALA A 119 -10.90 12.20 -20.56
N LYS A 120 -11.25 11.81 -21.80
CA LYS A 120 -12.01 10.58 -22.10
C LYS A 120 -11.27 9.31 -21.66
N THR A 121 -9.95 9.40 -21.56
CA THR A 121 -9.04 8.33 -21.15
C THR A 121 -8.22 8.78 -19.94
N THR A 122 -7.78 7.83 -19.11
CA THR A 122 -6.94 8.16 -17.97
C THR A 122 -5.59 8.67 -18.45
N ILE A 123 -5.26 9.93 -18.13
CA ILE A 123 -3.93 10.52 -18.36
C ILE A 123 -3.13 10.40 -17.08
N PHE A 124 -1.95 9.78 -17.17
CA PHE A 124 -0.98 9.71 -16.08
C PHE A 124 -0.03 10.91 -16.15
N SER A 125 0.39 11.41 -14.99
CA SER A 125 1.35 12.50 -14.86
C SER A 125 2.69 11.98 -14.36
N ASN A 126 3.77 12.59 -14.82
CA ASN A 126 5.11 12.49 -14.22
C ASN A 126 5.52 13.77 -13.49
N ARG A 127 4.64 14.78 -13.40
CA ARG A 127 5.00 16.06 -12.79
C ARG A 127 5.48 15.89 -11.36
N PHE A 128 6.53 16.64 -11.02
CA PHE A 128 7.07 16.73 -9.68
C PHE A 128 7.19 18.19 -9.27
N GLN A 129 6.71 18.51 -8.07
CA GLN A 129 6.71 19.86 -7.52
C GLN A 129 6.71 19.80 -6.00
N TYR A 130 6.99 20.92 -5.34
CA TYR A 130 6.74 21.07 -3.92
C TYR A 130 5.92 22.32 -3.63
N TYR A 131 5.15 22.27 -2.55
CA TYR A 131 4.51 23.41 -1.93
C TYR A 131 5.38 23.87 -0.75
N ASP A 132 5.80 25.12 -0.76
CA ASP A 132 6.50 25.75 0.35
C ASP A 132 5.47 26.32 1.33
N ILE A 133 5.45 25.77 2.55
CA ILE A 133 4.47 26.16 3.57
C ILE A 133 4.68 27.61 4.02
N ALA A 134 5.92 28.10 4.05
CA ALA A 134 6.23 29.42 4.58
C ALA A 134 5.79 30.54 3.63
N SER A 135 5.97 30.34 2.32
CA SER A 135 5.61 31.33 1.30
C SER A 135 4.24 31.11 0.65
N ASP A 136 3.56 30.01 0.96
CA ASP A 136 2.28 29.63 0.33
C ASP A 136 2.39 29.59 -1.21
N THR A 137 3.41 28.89 -1.72
CA THR A 137 3.70 28.83 -3.17
C THR A 137 4.07 27.43 -3.64
N TRP A 138 3.71 27.13 -4.89
CA TRP A 138 4.09 25.89 -5.58
C TRP A 138 5.32 26.12 -6.46
N HIS A 139 6.27 25.19 -6.42
CA HIS A 139 7.53 25.25 -7.14
C HIS A 139 7.77 23.94 -7.92
N PRO A 140 8.06 24.03 -9.24
CA PRO A 140 8.35 22.84 -10.04
C PRO A 140 9.72 22.23 -9.67
N LEU A 141 9.84 20.93 -9.89
CA LEU A 141 11.07 20.15 -9.77
C LEU A 141 11.26 19.32 -11.05
N PRO A 142 12.46 18.72 -11.27
CA PRO A 142 12.66 17.77 -12.36
C PRO A 142 11.62 16.63 -12.31
N ASP A 143 10.89 16.45 -13.41
CA ASP A 143 9.82 15.47 -13.49
C ASP A 143 10.30 14.04 -13.18
N MET A 144 9.38 13.20 -12.71
CA MET A 144 9.62 11.78 -12.53
C MET A 144 10.04 11.12 -13.87
N PRO A 145 10.88 10.07 -13.84
CA PRO A 145 11.28 9.33 -15.04
C PRO A 145 10.13 8.65 -15.79
N THR A 146 8.97 8.44 -15.14
CA THR A 146 7.84 7.73 -15.73
C THR A 146 6.53 8.29 -15.20
N ALA A 147 5.61 8.65 -16.11
CA ALA A 147 4.27 9.08 -15.73
C ALA A 147 3.46 7.91 -15.15
N ARG A 148 2.95 8.06 -13.92
CA ARG A 148 2.16 7.03 -13.22
C ARG A 148 1.45 7.58 -11.99
N GLU A 149 0.40 6.90 -11.56
CA GLU A 149 -0.05 6.96 -10.18
C GLU A 149 1.09 6.54 -9.25
N ALA A 150 1.28 7.29 -8.17
CA ALA A 150 2.48 7.19 -7.36
C ALA A 150 2.18 7.11 -5.86
N LYS A 151 3.10 6.47 -5.16
CA LYS A 151 3.23 6.50 -3.70
C LYS A 151 4.73 6.60 -3.39
N GLY A 152 5.07 7.39 -2.39
CA GLY A 152 6.45 7.53 -1.96
C GLY A 152 6.57 8.16 -0.59
N LYS A 153 7.78 8.10 -0.02
CA LYS A 153 8.13 8.69 1.28
C LYS A 153 9.55 9.22 1.23
N ILE A 154 9.82 10.27 1.99
CA ILE A 154 11.16 10.83 2.14
C ILE A 154 11.84 10.19 3.36
N VAL A 155 13.07 9.71 3.16
CA VAL A 155 13.95 9.16 4.21
C VAL A 155 15.36 9.64 3.91
N ASN A 156 16.04 10.26 4.87
CA ASN A 156 17.42 10.77 4.73
C ASN A 156 17.62 11.60 3.44
N ASP A 157 16.83 12.66 3.28
CA ASP A 157 16.85 13.59 2.15
C ASP A 157 16.61 12.97 0.77
N LYS A 158 16.03 11.77 0.74
CA LYS A 158 15.73 11.04 -0.50
C LYS A 158 14.27 10.67 -0.56
N LEU A 159 13.60 11.08 -1.63
CA LEU A 159 12.23 10.66 -1.93
C LEU A 159 12.26 9.31 -2.65
N TYR A 160 11.72 8.27 -2.00
CA TYR A 160 11.56 6.94 -2.57
C TYR A 160 10.15 6.80 -3.13
N VAL A 161 10.02 6.74 -4.46
CA VAL A 161 8.76 6.45 -5.16
C VAL A 161 8.70 4.95 -5.48
N ILE A 162 7.83 4.23 -4.78
CA ILE A 162 7.77 2.77 -4.81
C ILE A 162 6.58 2.32 -5.66
N GLY A 163 6.83 1.50 -6.69
CA GLY A 163 5.79 0.96 -7.55
C GLY A 163 4.98 2.05 -8.24
N GLY A 164 3.66 1.84 -8.35
CA GLY A 164 2.74 2.76 -9.02
C GLY A 164 1.99 2.10 -10.18
N PHE A 165 1.17 2.87 -10.88
CA PHE A 165 0.33 2.36 -11.97
C PHE A 165 0.24 3.31 -13.15
N ASN A 166 0.46 2.80 -14.35
CA ASN A 166 0.28 3.52 -15.61
C ASN A 166 -0.41 2.66 -16.69
N GLY A 167 -1.31 1.78 -16.26
CA GLY A 167 -1.88 0.69 -17.07
C GLY A 167 -1.32 -0.68 -16.66
N THR A 168 -0.14 -0.72 -16.03
CA THR A 168 0.42 -1.90 -15.37
C THR A 168 1.07 -1.50 -14.04
N SER A 169 1.06 -2.40 -13.05
CA SER A 169 1.75 -2.17 -11.78
C SER A 169 3.26 -2.14 -11.98
N SER A 170 3.90 -1.05 -11.55
CA SER A 170 5.35 -0.86 -11.68
C SER A 170 6.13 -1.68 -10.65
N ARG A 171 7.29 -2.17 -11.07
CA ARG A 171 8.28 -2.88 -10.23
C ARG A 171 9.35 -1.94 -9.68
N LEU A 172 9.42 -0.70 -10.14
CA LEU A 172 10.53 0.18 -9.87
C LEU A 172 10.40 0.88 -8.51
N ILE A 173 11.55 1.08 -7.86
CA ILE A 173 11.74 2.07 -6.82
C ILE A 173 12.63 3.16 -7.41
N ASN A 174 12.02 4.31 -7.71
CA ASN A 174 12.73 5.50 -8.16
C ASN A 174 13.10 6.35 -6.95
N VAL A 175 14.30 6.90 -6.93
CA VAL A 175 14.76 7.77 -5.85
C VAL A 175 15.09 9.13 -6.41
N TYR A 176 14.52 10.17 -5.82
CA TYR A 176 14.97 11.53 -6.03
C TYR A 176 15.81 11.98 -4.84
N ASP A 177 17.05 12.36 -5.10
CA ASP A 177 17.94 12.88 -4.09
C ASP A 177 17.77 14.41 -4.00
N LEU A 178 17.29 14.91 -2.85
CA LEU A 178 16.97 16.32 -2.63
C LEU A 178 18.21 17.21 -2.61
N ASN A 179 19.40 16.64 -2.42
CA ASN A 179 20.66 17.37 -2.39
C ASN A 179 21.25 17.55 -3.79
N THR A 180 21.14 16.53 -4.63
CA THR A 180 21.66 16.55 -6.01
C THR A 180 20.63 16.96 -7.05
N ASN A 181 19.34 16.95 -6.71
CA ASN A 181 18.21 17.19 -7.60
C ASN A 181 18.11 16.18 -8.75
N LEU A 182 18.53 14.93 -8.54
CA LEU A 182 18.56 13.89 -9.56
C LEU A 182 17.68 12.69 -9.21
N TRP A 183 17.04 12.14 -10.25
CA TRP A 183 16.33 10.87 -10.20
C TRP A 183 17.25 9.70 -10.54
N THR A 184 17.13 8.61 -9.79
CA THR A 184 17.78 7.33 -10.08
C THR A 184 16.81 6.15 -9.98
N ASN A 185 17.12 5.07 -10.71
CA ASN A 185 16.44 3.79 -10.57
C ASN A 185 17.19 2.98 -9.48
N GLN A 186 16.74 3.04 -8.23
CA GLN A 186 17.46 2.46 -7.10
C GLN A 186 17.30 0.94 -7.00
N TYR A 187 16.08 0.44 -7.24
CA TYR A 187 15.76 -0.97 -7.06
C TYR A 187 14.63 -1.42 -7.98
N THR A 188 14.66 -2.69 -8.42
CA THR A 188 13.57 -3.32 -9.18
C THR A 188 13.03 -4.51 -8.40
N MET A 189 11.78 -4.41 -7.94
CA MET A 189 11.09 -5.45 -7.19
C MET A 189 10.81 -6.70 -8.05
N PRO A 190 10.68 -7.89 -7.45
CA PRO A 190 10.34 -9.11 -8.17
C PRO A 190 8.96 -9.04 -8.86
N ALA A 191 8.00 -8.33 -8.26
CA ALA A 191 6.65 -8.17 -8.77
C ALA A 191 6.20 -6.71 -8.68
N GLY A 192 5.34 -6.30 -9.61
CA GLY A 192 4.83 -4.92 -9.66
C GLY A 192 3.77 -4.68 -8.60
N ILE A 193 3.75 -3.48 -8.01
CA ILE A 193 2.81 -3.11 -6.95
C ILE A 193 2.15 -1.75 -7.23
N SER A 194 0.85 -1.65 -6.94
CA SER A 194 0.03 -0.44 -7.10
C SER A 194 -1.14 -0.48 -6.12
N GLY A 195 -1.72 0.68 -5.79
CA GLY A 195 -2.78 0.79 -4.79
C GLY A 195 -2.37 0.34 -3.38
N HIS A 196 -1.07 0.32 -3.10
CA HIS A 196 -0.50 -0.01 -1.80
C HIS A 196 -0.38 1.24 -0.93
N SER A 197 -0.10 1.05 0.34
CA SER A 197 0.11 2.10 1.34
C SER A 197 1.56 2.06 1.83
N LEU A 198 2.09 3.22 2.21
CA LEU A 198 3.46 3.37 2.69
C LEU A 198 3.50 4.05 4.05
N ALA A 199 4.35 3.57 4.95
CA ALA A 199 4.67 4.22 6.22
C ALA A 199 6.17 4.07 6.53
N VAL A 200 6.74 4.97 7.33
CA VAL A 200 8.18 5.01 7.61
C VAL A 200 8.45 4.74 9.09
N SER A 201 9.44 3.90 9.38
CA SER A 201 10.04 3.76 10.72
C SER A 201 11.56 3.76 10.58
N GLY A 202 12.22 4.81 11.05
CA GLY A 202 13.66 5.00 10.85
C GLY A 202 14.04 4.90 9.37
N ASN A 203 14.94 3.97 9.04
CA ASN A 203 15.41 3.72 7.66
C ASN A 203 14.57 2.69 6.88
N LYS A 204 13.41 2.31 7.38
CA LYS A 204 12.55 1.30 6.76
C LYS A 204 11.27 1.94 6.23
N ILE A 205 10.99 1.74 4.95
CA ILE A 205 9.72 2.11 4.33
C ILE A 205 8.85 0.85 4.23
N PHE A 206 7.83 0.76 5.07
CA PHE A 206 6.87 -0.33 5.06
C PHE A 206 5.91 -0.18 3.88
N ILE A 207 5.62 -1.29 3.22
CA ILE A 207 4.79 -1.39 2.02
C ILE A 207 3.68 -2.39 2.31
N ALA A 208 2.43 -1.95 2.23
CA ALA A 208 1.29 -2.79 2.57
C ALA A 208 0.18 -2.80 1.52
N GLY A 209 -0.31 -4.00 1.25
CA GLY A 209 -1.45 -4.27 0.39
C GLY A 209 -1.17 -3.99 -1.09
N GLY A 210 -2.24 -3.71 -1.83
CA GLY A 210 -2.18 -3.36 -3.25
C GLY A 210 -3.00 -4.28 -4.14
N TYR A 211 -3.12 -3.92 -5.42
CA TYR A 211 -4.00 -4.61 -6.37
C TYR A 211 -3.64 -6.08 -6.60
N ASN A 212 -2.37 -6.34 -6.88
CA ASN A 212 -1.90 -7.69 -7.27
C ASN A 212 -1.81 -8.65 -6.07
N ASN A 213 -1.57 -8.12 -4.88
CA ASN A 213 -1.49 -8.89 -3.65
C ASN A 213 -1.98 -8.03 -2.47
N GLN A 214 -3.25 -8.16 -2.16
CA GLN A 214 -3.93 -7.34 -1.16
C GLN A 214 -3.50 -7.61 0.29
N THR A 215 -2.74 -8.69 0.53
CA THR A 215 -2.17 -9.00 1.86
C THR A 215 -0.66 -8.79 1.90
N PHE A 216 -0.07 -8.23 0.84
CA PHE A 216 1.36 -7.99 0.76
C PHE A 216 1.83 -7.13 1.94
N LEU A 217 2.94 -7.53 2.53
CA LEU A 217 3.62 -6.77 3.56
C LEU A 217 5.12 -6.95 3.36
N ALA A 218 5.83 -5.84 3.30
CA ALA A 218 7.29 -5.81 3.21
C ALA A 218 7.80 -4.51 3.83
N TYR A 219 9.09 -4.41 4.04
CA TYR A 219 9.76 -3.12 4.14
C TYR A 219 10.91 -3.04 3.15
N PHE A 220 11.16 -1.84 2.64
CA PHE A 220 12.37 -1.50 1.92
C PHE A 220 13.34 -0.82 2.90
N ASP A 221 14.51 -1.41 3.09
CA ASP A 221 15.59 -0.86 3.90
C ASP A 221 16.41 0.10 3.05
N THR A 222 16.37 1.39 3.39
CA THR A 222 17.04 2.45 2.63
C THR A 222 18.54 2.49 2.83
N THR A 223 19.08 1.81 3.85
CA THR A 223 20.53 1.70 4.08
C THR A 223 21.15 0.61 3.22
N THR A 224 20.49 -0.55 3.12
CA THR A 224 20.99 -1.70 2.35
C THR A 224 20.44 -1.75 0.92
N ASN A 225 19.42 -0.94 0.62
CA ASN A 225 18.67 -0.94 -0.63
C ASN A 225 18.06 -2.31 -0.97
N LYS A 226 17.56 -3.00 0.06
CA LYS A 226 16.95 -4.33 -0.05
C LYS A 226 15.50 -4.31 0.38
N LEU A 227 14.70 -5.09 -0.33
CA LEU A 227 13.32 -5.37 0.02
C LEU A 227 13.28 -6.63 0.91
N HIS A 228 12.62 -6.52 2.05
CA HIS A 228 12.40 -7.61 2.99
C HIS A 228 10.90 -7.90 3.07
N GLN A 229 10.47 -9.02 2.49
CA GLN A 229 9.07 -9.43 2.55
C GLN A 229 8.75 -10.06 3.91
N LEU A 230 7.59 -9.71 4.46
CA LEU A 230 7.11 -10.18 5.75
C LEU A 230 5.92 -11.12 5.58
N SER A 231 5.73 -12.02 6.55
CA SER A 231 4.47 -12.72 6.72
C SER A 231 3.37 -11.75 7.14
N SER A 232 2.15 -11.99 6.67
CA SER A 232 1.01 -11.11 6.93
C SER A 232 -0.27 -11.92 7.08
N ASN A 233 -1.04 -11.57 8.10
CA ASN A 233 -2.45 -11.94 8.32
C ASN A 233 -3.39 -10.73 8.11
N MET A 234 -2.90 -9.70 7.43
CA MET A 234 -3.68 -8.50 7.14
C MET A 234 -4.93 -8.87 6.34
N ILE A 235 -6.07 -8.29 6.71
CA ILE A 235 -7.30 -8.33 5.92
C ILE A 235 -6.96 -7.76 4.53
N PRO A 236 -7.27 -8.47 3.44
CA PRO A 236 -6.99 -8.02 2.08
C PRO A 236 -7.45 -6.58 1.86
N ARG A 237 -6.55 -5.71 1.44
CA ARG A 237 -6.87 -4.30 1.18
C ARG A 237 -5.98 -3.68 0.11
N ARG A 238 -6.56 -2.70 -0.58
CA ARG A 238 -5.87 -1.69 -1.39
C ARG A 238 -6.45 -0.32 -1.09
N HIS A 239 -5.73 0.73 -1.48
CA HIS A 239 -6.13 2.13 -1.25
C HIS A 239 -6.47 2.40 0.22
N ALA A 240 -5.76 1.70 1.10
CA ALA A 240 -5.76 1.93 2.53
C ALA A 240 -4.83 3.10 2.86
N ALA A 241 -4.87 3.56 4.10
CA ALA A 241 -3.84 4.42 4.64
C ALA A 241 -2.93 3.62 5.59
N ALA A 242 -1.71 4.10 5.82
CA ALA A 242 -0.76 3.45 6.72
C ALA A 242 0.03 4.50 7.49
N GLU A 243 0.17 4.30 8.80
CA GLU A 243 0.92 5.18 9.71
C GLU A 243 1.78 4.34 10.66
N VAL A 244 2.87 4.94 11.15
CA VAL A 244 3.72 4.33 12.18
C VAL A 244 3.67 5.18 13.44
N TYR A 245 3.52 4.52 14.59
CA TYR A 245 3.62 5.12 15.91
C TYR A 245 4.22 4.12 16.88
N ASN A 246 5.25 4.51 17.66
CA ASN A 246 5.85 3.68 18.71
C ASN A 246 6.09 2.21 18.30
N ASN A 247 6.81 1.98 17.20
CA ASN A 247 7.09 0.65 16.64
C ASN A 247 5.85 -0.19 16.28
N LYS A 248 4.72 0.47 16.01
CA LYS A 248 3.51 -0.18 15.50
C LYS A 248 3.14 0.40 14.15
N LEU A 249 2.87 -0.48 13.20
CA LEU A 249 2.34 -0.16 11.88
C LEU A 249 0.81 -0.27 11.91
N TYR A 250 0.13 0.85 11.72
CA TYR A 250 -1.32 0.95 11.64
C TYR A 250 -1.74 0.97 10.18
N ILE A 251 -2.70 0.13 9.81
CA ILE A 251 -3.24 0.05 8.46
C ILE A 251 -4.74 0.29 8.53
N ILE A 252 -5.19 1.36 7.90
CA ILE A 252 -6.52 1.92 8.10
C ILE A 252 -7.33 1.80 6.81
N GLY A 253 -8.57 1.36 6.91
CA GLY A 253 -9.53 1.33 5.81
C GLY A 253 -9.02 0.60 4.56
N GLY A 254 -9.36 1.15 3.40
CA GLY A 254 -9.11 0.56 2.10
C GLY A 254 -10.29 -0.27 1.61
N SER A 255 -10.11 -1.03 0.54
CA SER A 255 -11.14 -1.91 -0.01
C SER A 255 -10.59 -3.24 -0.51
N THR A 256 -11.44 -4.26 -0.55
CA THR A 256 -11.10 -5.59 -1.10
C THR A 256 -11.42 -5.69 -2.59
N THR A 257 -12.32 -4.85 -3.12
CA THR A 257 -12.71 -4.83 -4.54
C THR A 257 -12.84 -3.40 -5.07
N SER A 258 -13.24 -3.26 -6.34
CA SER A 258 -13.41 -1.97 -7.00
C SER A 258 -14.75 -1.33 -6.67
N VAL A 259 -15.70 -2.10 -6.13
CA VAL A 259 -16.99 -1.57 -5.68
C VAL A 259 -16.84 -0.90 -4.31
N THR A 260 -17.52 0.22 -4.13
CA THR A 260 -17.42 1.03 -2.91
C THR A 260 -17.89 0.25 -1.68
N SER A 261 -18.89 -0.62 -1.81
CA SER A 261 -19.41 -1.48 -0.72
C SER A 261 -18.39 -2.45 -0.12
N SER A 262 -17.23 -2.62 -0.76
CA SER A 262 -16.12 -3.42 -0.23
C SER A 262 -15.14 -2.61 0.63
N ALA A 263 -15.46 -1.33 0.91
CA ALA A 263 -14.66 -0.49 1.77
C ALA A 263 -14.65 -1.03 3.21
N LEU A 264 -13.47 -1.00 3.83
CA LEU A 264 -13.26 -1.57 5.15
C LEU A 264 -13.44 -0.52 6.23
N LYS A 265 -14.19 -0.89 7.26
CA LYS A 265 -14.34 -0.14 8.53
C LYS A 265 -13.40 -0.72 9.57
N SER A 266 -12.10 -0.79 9.28
CA SER A 266 -11.13 -1.43 10.17
C SER A 266 -9.80 -0.70 10.23
N ILE A 267 -9.16 -0.82 11.39
CA ILE A 267 -7.75 -0.53 11.60
C ILE A 267 -7.09 -1.83 12.06
N GLN A 268 -5.99 -2.21 11.42
CA GLN A 268 -5.14 -3.33 11.85
C GLN A 268 -3.79 -2.80 12.28
N VAL A 269 -3.19 -3.44 13.28
CA VAL A 269 -1.94 -3.00 13.88
C VAL A 269 -0.96 -4.17 13.90
N ALA A 270 0.28 -3.92 13.46
CA ALA A 270 1.37 -4.88 13.54
C ALA A 270 2.51 -4.31 14.40
N ASP A 271 3.14 -5.16 15.21
CA ASP A 271 4.40 -4.83 15.87
C ASP A 271 5.54 -4.90 14.84
N ILE A 272 6.29 -3.81 14.72
CA ILE A 272 7.41 -3.66 13.79
C ILE A 272 8.70 -3.31 14.53
N SER A 273 8.78 -3.61 15.83
CA SER A 273 10.02 -3.49 16.60
C SER A 273 11.14 -4.36 16.00
N GLU A 274 12.39 -3.90 16.09
CA GLU A 274 13.53 -4.62 15.51
C GLU A 274 13.67 -6.04 16.04
N SER A 275 13.30 -6.31 17.30
CA SER A 275 13.29 -7.66 17.86
C SER A 275 12.32 -8.60 17.12
N VAL A 276 11.12 -8.10 16.78
CA VAL A 276 10.12 -8.84 15.99
C VAL A 276 10.58 -9.01 14.54
N LEU A 277 11.16 -7.97 13.94
CA LEU A 277 11.68 -8.06 12.57
C LEU A 277 12.87 -9.02 12.47
N ALA A 278 13.81 -8.96 13.42
CA ALA A 278 14.99 -9.82 13.46
C ALA A 278 14.62 -11.31 13.66
N ALA A 279 13.67 -11.61 14.55
CA ALA A 279 13.17 -12.98 14.74
C ALA A 279 12.56 -13.58 13.46
N ASN A 280 12.02 -12.74 12.58
CA ASN A 280 11.51 -13.15 11.27
C ASN A 280 12.61 -13.33 10.21
N THR A 281 13.82 -12.77 10.43
CA THR A 281 14.98 -12.94 9.54
C THR A 281 15.88 -14.13 9.89
N THR A 282 15.88 -14.60 11.15
CA THR A 282 16.70 -15.75 11.59
C THR A 282 16.14 -17.13 11.19
N ASN A 283 15.02 -17.17 10.46
CA ASN A 283 14.38 -18.39 9.96
C ASN A 283 14.65 -18.69 8.48
N ASP A 284 15.64 -18.05 7.86
CA ASP A 284 15.95 -18.19 6.42
C ASP A 284 16.53 -19.58 6.01
N ASN A 285 16.48 -20.57 6.92
CA ASN A 285 16.75 -21.98 6.63
C ASN A 285 15.48 -22.85 6.50
N ARG A 286 14.27 -22.26 6.45
CA ARG A 286 13.05 -22.98 6.04
C ARG A 286 12.57 -22.45 4.70
N THR A 287 12.88 -23.22 3.65
CA THR A 287 12.17 -23.31 2.35
C THR A 287 11.16 -22.21 2.07
N LEU A 288 11.48 -21.30 1.14
CA LEU A 288 10.58 -20.36 0.46
C LEU A 288 9.14 -20.91 0.33
N GLU A 289 8.24 -20.49 1.23
CA GLU A 289 6.80 -20.66 1.06
C GLU A 289 6.36 -19.81 -0.14
N LYS A 290 6.43 -20.37 -1.35
CA LYS A 290 5.79 -19.76 -2.52
C LYS A 290 4.28 -19.74 -2.24
N LYS A 291 3.68 -18.55 -2.15
CA LYS A 291 2.21 -18.39 -2.11
C LYS A 291 1.69 -18.43 -3.54
N VAL A 292 0.74 -19.32 -3.83
CA VAL A 292 0.11 -19.43 -5.16
C VAL A 292 -1.38 -19.12 -5.02
N TYR A 293 -1.85 -18.11 -5.76
CA TYR A 293 -3.26 -17.77 -5.88
C TYR A 293 -3.86 -18.55 -7.06
N THR A 294 -4.95 -19.27 -6.84
CA THR A 294 -5.66 -19.97 -7.91
C THR A 294 -6.31 -18.97 -8.86
N ASN A 295 -6.31 -19.30 -10.16
CA ASN A 295 -6.92 -18.46 -11.18
C ASN A 295 -8.45 -18.39 -10.97
N ALA A 296 -9.05 -17.20 -10.96
CA ALA A 296 -10.51 -17.04 -10.77
C ALA A 296 -11.37 -17.74 -11.86
N ALA A 297 -10.79 -18.12 -13.00
CA ALA A 297 -11.48 -18.83 -14.08
C ALA A 297 -11.30 -20.36 -14.04
N ARG A 298 -10.40 -20.90 -13.20
CA ARG A 298 -10.13 -22.34 -13.06
C ARG A 298 -9.75 -22.63 -11.61
N ASP A 299 -10.56 -23.40 -10.88
CA ASP A 299 -10.36 -23.80 -9.48
C ASP A 299 -9.07 -24.63 -9.27
N GLY A 300 -7.91 -24.02 -9.45
CA GLY A 300 -6.63 -24.71 -9.48
C GLY A 300 -5.44 -23.81 -9.79
N PHE A 301 -4.26 -24.42 -9.80
CA PHE A 301 -2.99 -23.78 -10.09
C PHE A 301 -2.06 -24.74 -10.85
N VAL A 302 -1.00 -24.21 -11.44
CA VAL A 302 -0.02 -24.99 -12.20
C VAL A 302 1.34 -24.91 -11.50
N ILE A 303 1.98 -26.05 -11.28
CA ILE A 303 3.41 -26.12 -10.92
C ILE A 303 4.17 -26.43 -12.19
N SER A 304 5.05 -25.52 -12.62
CA SER A 304 5.84 -25.70 -13.83
C SER A 304 7.20 -26.36 -13.59
N ASN A 305 7.67 -27.12 -14.57
CA ASN A 305 9.04 -27.62 -14.65
C ASN A 305 9.50 -27.71 -16.11
N LYS A 306 10.81 -27.90 -16.34
CA LYS A 306 11.37 -28.00 -17.70
C LYS A 306 11.15 -29.37 -18.36
N ASN A 307 10.88 -30.40 -17.55
CA ASN A 307 10.66 -31.77 -18.03
C ASN A 307 9.16 -31.99 -18.28
N ASN A 308 8.75 -31.85 -19.54
CA ASN A 308 7.36 -31.66 -19.99
C ASN A 308 6.30 -32.70 -19.58
N SER A 309 6.62 -33.79 -18.85
CA SER A 309 5.61 -34.75 -18.34
C SER A 309 6.14 -35.68 -17.24
N ASN A 310 6.31 -35.17 -16.01
CA ASN A 310 6.50 -36.01 -14.81
C ASN A 310 5.33 -35.86 -13.83
N GLN A 311 4.94 -36.96 -13.19
CA GLN A 311 3.99 -36.99 -12.09
C GLN A 311 4.73 -36.78 -10.76
N PHE A 312 4.09 -36.14 -9.79
CA PHE A 312 4.59 -36.03 -8.42
C PHE A 312 3.46 -36.22 -7.41
N GLU A 313 3.81 -36.77 -6.25
CA GLU A 313 2.90 -36.91 -5.14
C GLU A 313 2.82 -35.61 -4.33
N TYR A 314 1.61 -35.25 -3.90
CA TYR A 314 1.37 -34.12 -3.02
C TYR A 314 0.51 -34.52 -1.83
N THR A 315 0.64 -33.75 -0.75
CA THR A 315 -0.22 -33.82 0.43
C THR A 315 -0.73 -32.42 0.76
N ILE A 316 -2.01 -32.30 1.04
CA ILE A 316 -2.64 -31.06 1.48
C ILE A 316 -2.83 -31.14 3.00
N TYR A 317 -2.33 -30.13 3.69
CA TYR A 317 -2.53 -29.93 5.12
C TYR A 317 -3.40 -28.69 5.34
N SER A 318 -4.15 -28.69 6.43
CA SER A 318 -4.73 -27.48 7.01
C SER A 318 -3.61 -26.55 7.48
N THR A 319 -3.96 -25.33 7.90
CA THR A 319 -3.02 -24.40 8.53
C THR A 319 -2.57 -24.81 9.93
N ASP A 320 -3.31 -25.69 10.61
CA ASP A 320 -2.91 -26.29 11.91
C ASP A 320 -2.02 -27.53 11.76
N GLY A 321 -1.73 -27.96 10.52
CA GLY A 321 -0.85 -29.08 10.23
C GLY A 321 -1.54 -30.44 10.13
N SER A 322 -2.87 -30.52 10.34
CA SER A 322 -3.61 -31.75 10.09
C SER A 322 -3.67 -32.10 8.60
N ARG A 323 -3.42 -33.38 8.28
CA ARG A 323 -3.43 -33.87 6.90
C ARG A 323 -4.87 -33.99 6.40
N MET A 324 -5.19 -33.30 5.31
CA MET A 324 -6.54 -33.26 4.73
C MET A 324 -6.69 -34.19 3.53
N SER A 325 -5.70 -34.21 2.64
CA SER A 325 -5.76 -35.00 1.41
C SER A 325 -4.36 -35.37 0.91
N LYS A 326 -4.28 -36.41 0.08
CA LYS A 326 -3.07 -36.84 -0.61
C LYS A 326 -3.44 -37.29 -2.02
N GLY A 327 -2.60 -36.99 -3.00
CA GLY A 327 -2.86 -37.38 -4.37
C GLY A 327 -1.64 -37.20 -5.26
N PHE A 328 -1.86 -37.37 -6.55
CA PHE A 328 -0.84 -37.16 -7.57
C PHE A 328 -1.23 -36.02 -8.49
N ALA A 329 -0.24 -35.25 -8.92
CA ALA A 329 -0.36 -34.17 -9.88
C ALA A 329 0.71 -34.31 -10.97
N TYR A 330 0.49 -33.63 -12.09
CA TYR A 330 1.47 -33.56 -13.18
C TYR A 330 2.02 -32.14 -13.27
N TYR A 331 3.32 -32.01 -13.49
CA TYR A 331 3.91 -30.72 -13.79
C TYR A 331 3.32 -30.15 -15.10
N ASN A 332 3.28 -28.82 -15.21
CA ASN A 332 2.74 -28.08 -16.35
C ASN A 332 1.25 -28.37 -16.67
N ARG A 333 0.52 -29.05 -15.78
CA ARG A 333 -0.93 -29.27 -15.87
C ARG A 333 -1.64 -28.58 -14.71
N ASN A 334 -2.93 -28.32 -14.91
CA ASN A 334 -3.77 -27.74 -13.86
C ASN A 334 -3.97 -28.77 -12.73
N ILE A 335 -3.64 -28.35 -11.51
CA ILE A 335 -3.94 -29.09 -10.28
C ILE A 335 -5.31 -28.63 -9.83
N ASP A 336 -6.31 -29.48 -10.07
CA ASP A 336 -7.70 -29.19 -9.72
C ASP A 336 -7.94 -29.31 -8.21
N LEU A 337 -8.37 -28.22 -7.61
CA LEU A 337 -8.70 -28.11 -6.19
C LEU A 337 -10.21 -28.07 -5.95
N SER A 338 -11.03 -28.31 -6.98
CA SER A 338 -12.50 -28.33 -6.87
C SER A 338 -13.01 -29.25 -5.74
N LYS A 339 -12.29 -30.34 -5.48
CA LYS A 339 -12.61 -31.36 -4.46
C LYS A 339 -12.16 -31.02 -3.03
N VAL A 340 -11.37 -29.98 -2.83
CA VAL A 340 -10.90 -29.52 -1.50
C VAL A 340 -11.79 -28.37 -1.06
N GLN A 341 -12.30 -28.33 0.18
CA GLN A 341 -13.15 -27.20 0.60
C GLN A 341 -12.48 -25.82 0.38
N ARG A 342 -13.26 -24.72 0.38
CA ARG A 342 -12.69 -23.37 0.28
C ARG A 342 -11.98 -23.00 1.58
N GLY A 343 -10.80 -22.39 1.47
CA GLY A 343 -9.97 -22.11 2.64
C GLY A 343 -8.49 -21.94 2.31
N THR A 344 -7.67 -21.84 3.36
CA THR A 344 -6.20 -21.76 3.25
C THR A 344 -5.57 -23.09 3.64
N TYR A 345 -4.65 -23.56 2.80
CA TYR A 345 -4.03 -24.88 2.92
C TYR A 345 -2.52 -24.82 2.66
N ILE A 346 -1.80 -25.81 3.18
CA ILE A 346 -0.40 -26.06 2.82
C ILE A 346 -0.37 -27.24 1.86
N PHE A 347 0.02 -26.97 0.62
CA PHE A 347 0.25 -27.98 -0.40
C PHE A 347 1.72 -28.36 -0.39
N SER A 348 2.00 -29.59 0.01
CA SER A 348 3.34 -30.13 0.19
C SER A 348 3.65 -31.16 -0.88
N TYR A 349 4.79 -31.05 -1.56
CA TYR A 349 5.23 -32.03 -2.56
C TYR A 349 6.77 -32.08 -2.61
N LYS A 350 7.35 -33.11 -3.22
CA LYS A 350 8.78 -33.13 -3.52
C LYS A 350 9.01 -32.68 -4.97
N ASN A 351 9.94 -31.75 -5.18
CA ASN A 351 10.32 -31.34 -6.52
C ASN A 351 11.12 -32.45 -7.26
N GLU A 352 11.48 -32.21 -8.52
CA GLU A 352 12.25 -33.14 -9.35
C GLU A 352 13.63 -33.52 -8.79
N LYS A 353 14.16 -32.75 -7.82
CA LYS A 353 15.41 -33.04 -7.10
C LYS A 353 15.17 -33.77 -5.76
N GLY A 354 13.94 -34.19 -5.47
CA GLY A 354 13.56 -34.84 -4.22
C GLY A 354 13.43 -33.89 -3.02
N VAL A 355 13.59 -32.57 -3.22
CA VAL A 355 13.53 -31.57 -2.15
C VAL A 355 12.07 -31.27 -1.83
N LEU A 356 11.72 -31.31 -0.54
CA LEU A 356 10.39 -30.95 -0.07
C LEU A 356 10.11 -29.48 -0.39
N GLN A 357 8.93 -29.22 -0.93
CA GLN A 357 8.39 -27.91 -1.22
C GLN A 357 7.04 -27.79 -0.53
N GLN A 358 6.79 -26.63 0.05
CA GLN A 358 5.51 -26.30 0.66
C GLN A 358 5.02 -24.99 0.06
N VAL A 359 3.79 -25.03 -0.44
CA VAL A 359 3.14 -23.94 -1.14
C VAL A 359 1.88 -23.63 -0.36
N ARG A 360 1.74 -22.40 0.12
CA ARG A 360 0.49 -21.97 0.73
C ARG A 360 -0.51 -21.64 -0.38
N ILE A 361 -1.65 -22.29 -0.35
CA ILE A 361 -2.74 -22.13 -1.31
C ILE A 361 -3.92 -21.49 -0.60
N VAL A 362 -4.52 -20.50 -1.25
CA VAL A 362 -5.81 -19.92 -0.86
C VAL A 362 -6.78 -20.24 -2.00
N ARG A 363 -7.76 -21.13 -1.74
CA ARG A 363 -8.86 -21.44 -2.67
C ARG A 363 -10.04 -20.52 -2.44
#